data_AF-A0A1M3EA24-F1
#
_entry.id   AF-A0A1M3EA24-F1
#
_cell.length_a   1.000
_cell.length_b   1.000
_cell.length_c   1.000
_cell.angle_alpha   90.00
_cell.angle_beta   90.00
_cell.angle_gamma   90.00
#
_symmetry.space_group_name_H-M   'P 1'
#
loop_
_entity.id
_entity.type
_entity.pdbx_description
1 polymer ?
#
loop_
_entity_poly.entity_id
_entity_poly.type
_entity_poly.pdbx_seq_one_letter_code
_entity_poly.pdbx_strand_id
1 'polypeptide(L)'
;MKKISLLIMLACFASIAFAGGDANIRKNCTFWKKRYKSSARISIGIPICYSSNASCNGNFREYLHPMCDKDCGFQEAWAGPGGLGSPPSGTYGYIKKRICSRGEVIDDLGMLLLPEASSNAAANADNIEESLLTVDAIEFIDGSRTVQLQNLSGYATLQKNNGFKSELTVSIWLPTDDEVNQIEDTTMDANEVIRQLKIQVTDNGVVINGNLYNADLQQFFIISESASQVKVAFTGLNLNVPIPASIPFDNIAVRLSGDGLPDNQTNMQTMSANTQLAIDNKDVVFNAYPNPTSNQLNIEFSNSNEGGKTSIMLFDVTGRKIQDIFNGDLAKNEKRIFTADLSRYPDQTYFIYIESGGTKLIRKVMKN
;
A
#
# COMPACT_ATOMS: atom_id res chain seq x y z
N MET A 1 3.24 45.02 -10.96
CA MET A 1 3.34 43.56 -11.23
C MET A 1 4.39 42.91 -10.31
N LYS A 2 4.12 42.77 -8.99
CA LYS A 2 5.03 42.10 -8.03
C LYS A 2 4.33 41.24 -6.95
N LYS A 3 3.01 41.00 -7.08
CA LYS A 3 2.20 40.23 -6.10
C LYS A 3 1.68 38.88 -6.61
N ILE A 4 1.95 38.51 -7.86
CA ILE A 4 1.44 37.26 -8.47
C ILE A 4 2.43 36.09 -8.27
N SER A 5 3.75 36.36 -8.24
CA SER A 5 4.79 35.33 -8.08
C SER A 5 4.84 34.66 -6.69
N LEU A 6 4.13 35.20 -5.69
CA LEU A 6 4.10 34.62 -4.33
C LEU A 6 2.99 33.55 -4.17
N LEU A 7 1.91 33.60 -4.98
CA LEU A 7 0.82 32.62 -4.88
C LEU A 7 1.17 31.29 -5.58
N ILE A 8 2.04 31.30 -6.58
CA ILE A 8 2.43 30.08 -7.33
C ILE A 8 3.44 29.24 -6.53
N MET A 9 4.17 29.83 -5.57
CA MET A 9 5.13 29.10 -4.72
C MET A 9 4.52 28.51 -3.45
N LEU A 10 3.21 28.70 -3.20
CA LEU A 10 2.47 28.09 -2.08
C LEU A 10 1.59 26.90 -2.48
N ALA A 11 1.69 26.46 -3.74
CA ALA A 11 1.33 25.10 -4.14
C ALA A 11 2.51 24.13 -3.89
N CYS A 12 3.20 24.29 -2.75
CA CYS A 12 4.06 23.24 -2.21
C CYS A 12 3.13 22.07 -1.87
N PHE A 13 3.08 21.09 -2.76
CA PHE A 13 2.43 19.82 -2.51
C PHE A 13 2.86 19.33 -1.14
N ALA A 14 1.90 19.14 -0.22
CA ALA A 14 2.05 18.21 0.87
C ALA A 14 2.04 16.80 0.26
N SER A 15 3.11 16.46 -0.44
CA SER A 15 3.37 15.11 -0.94
C SER A 15 3.59 14.24 0.29
N ILE A 16 2.50 13.61 0.74
CA ILE A 16 2.57 12.57 1.76
C ILE A 16 3.54 11.52 1.22
N ALA A 17 4.66 11.34 1.91
CA ALA A 17 5.78 10.55 1.43
C ALA A 17 5.58 9.10 1.85
N PHE A 18 5.20 8.26 0.88
CA PHE A 18 5.03 6.82 1.05
C PHE A 18 6.27 6.05 0.55
N ALA A 19 6.59 4.93 1.20
CA ALA A 19 7.84 4.19 1.01
C ALA A 19 7.73 2.68 1.35
N GLY A 20 7.07 1.88 0.52
CA GLY A 20 6.97 0.42 0.66
C GLY A 20 8.33 -0.29 0.76
N GLY A 21 8.36 -1.49 1.37
CA GLY A 21 9.62 -2.17 1.74
C GLY A 21 9.56 -3.71 1.73
N ASP A 22 10.17 -4.32 0.71
CA ASP A 22 10.31 -5.78 0.57
C ASP A 22 11.75 -6.29 0.74
N ALA A 23 11.90 -7.58 1.07
CA ALA A 23 13.15 -8.31 0.88
C ALA A 23 12.91 -9.81 0.60
N ASN A 24 13.24 -10.26 -0.62
CA ASN A 24 13.31 -11.68 -0.99
C ASN A 24 14.63 -12.34 -0.56
N ILE A 25 14.64 -13.67 -0.35
CA ILE A 25 15.80 -14.52 -0.06
C ILE A 25 15.63 -15.88 -0.75
N ARG A 26 16.50 -16.24 -1.69
CA ARG A 26 16.47 -17.55 -2.41
C ARG A 26 17.50 -18.54 -1.86
N LYS A 27 17.23 -19.86 -1.94
CA LYS A 27 18.19 -20.90 -1.54
C LYS A 27 19.47 -20.84 -2.38
N ASN A 28 19.37 -21.08 -3.69
CA ASN A 28 20.52 -21.19 -4.59
C ASN A 28 20.76 -19.90 -5.41
N CYS A 29 22.03 -19.52 -5.54
CA CYS A 29 22.46 -18.42 -6.42
C CYS A 29 22.86 -18.94 -7.80
N THR A 30 22.38 -18.27 -8.84
CA THR A 30 23.12 -18.10 -10.10
C THR A 30 23.24 -16.59 -10.35
N PHE A 31 24.01 -16.14 -11.33
CA PHE A 31 24.12 -14.69 -11.56
C PHE A 31 22.80 -14.04 -12.03
N TRP A 32 21.88 -14.86 -12.55
CA TRP A 32 20.49 -14.48 -12.86
C TRP A 32 19.56 -14.63 -11.65
N LYS A 33 19.67 -15.71 -10.87
CA LYS A 33 18.88 -15.94 -9.65
C LYS A 33 19.45 -15.15 -8.48
N LYS A 34 19.20 -13.84 -8.46
CA LYS A 34 19.64 -12.92 -7.40
C LYS A 34 18.99 -13.30 -6.06
N ARG A 35 19.83 -13.40 -5.02
CA ARG A 35 19.39 -13.91 -3.72
C ARG A 35 18.50 -12.92 -2.98
N TYR A 36 18.81 -11.62 -3.02
CA TYR A 36 17.98 -10.55 -2.45
C TYR A 36 17.64 -9.55 -3.54
N LYS A 37 16.37 -9.15 -3.55
CA LYS A 37 15.86 -7.91 -4.11
C LYS A 37 15.14 -7.20 -2.97
N SER A 38 15.57 -5.99 -2.68
CA SER A 38 14.84 -5.10 -1.77
C SER A 38 14.50 -3.84 -2.53
N SER A 39 13.22 -3.48 -2.55
CA SER A 39 12.73 -2.27 -3.18
C SER A 39 12.19 -1.36 -2.08
N ALA A 40 12.73 -0.13 -2.06
CA ALA A 40 12.23 0.97 -1.25
C ALA A 40 11.87 2.12 -2.19
N ARG A 41 10.67 2.68 -2.08
CA ARG A 41 10.25 3.84 -2.88
C ARG A 41 10.56 5.13 -2.11
N ILE A 42 11.20 6.09 -2.76
CA ILE A 42 11.52 7.41 -2.18
C ILE A 42 10.84 8.50 -3.01
N SER A 43 10.21 9.49 -2.35
CA SER A 43 9.46 10.52 -3.06
C SER A 43 10.33 11.65 -3.65
N ILE A 44 11.61 11.75 -3.29
CA ILE A 44 12.58 12.71 -3.83
C ILE A 44 14.00 12.10 -3.80
N GLY A 45 14.80 12.23 -4.88
CA GLY A 45 16.21 11.80 -4.91
C GLY A 45 17.11 12.69 -4.02
N ILE A 46 18.29 12.27 -3.53
CA ILE A 46 19.38 11.51 -4.19
C ILE A 46 20.01 10.50 -3.19
N PRO A 47 20.28 9.23 -3.56
CA PRO A 47 21.02 8.30 -2.69
C PRO A 47 22.52 8.28 -3.02
N ILE A 48 23.29 9.14 -2.34
CA ILE A 48 24.76 9.06 -2.21
C ILE A 48 25.15 9.64 -0.83
N CYS A 49 25.65 8.88 0.14
CA CYS A 49 25.75 7.42 0.28
C CYS A 49 25.99 7.05 1.77
N TYR A 50 25.94 5.74 2.12
CA TYR A 50 26.26 5.19 3.46
C TYR A 50 25.27 5.59 4.59
N SER A 51 25.29 4.83 5.69
CA SER A 51 24.39 4.97 6.86
C SER A 51 24.80 6.14 7.77
N SER A 52 23.98 6.59 8.72
CA SER A 52 23.94 5.90 10.02
C SER A 52 22.71 6.25 10.88
N ASN A 53 21.86 5.24 11.06
CA ASN A 53 20.84 5.10 12.08
C ASN A 53 21.15 5.79 13.43
N ALA A 54 20.27 6.70 13.84
CA ALA A 54 20.10 7.12 15.24
C ALA A 54 18.62 7.07 15.69
N SER A 55 17.98 5.91 15.52
CA SER A 55 16.56 5.60 15.82
C SER A 55 15.54 6.31 14.92
N CYS A 56 14.34 5.74 14.78
CA CYS A 56 13.22 6.32 14.02
C CYS A 56 12.59 7.56 14.71
N ASN A 57 13.38 8.31 15.50
CA ASN A 57 12.92 9.33 16.46
C ASN A 57 13.84 10.57 16.53
N GLY A 58 14.63 10.84 15.47
CA GLY A 58 15.70 11.86 15.51
C GLY A 58 15.83 12.78 14.30
N ASN A 59 14.98 13.80 14.19
CA ASN A 59 15.12 15.11 13.48
C ASN A 59 15.72 15.23 12.06
N PHE A 60 16.19 14.16 11.42
CA PHE A 60 16.46 14.10 9.99
C PHE A 60 15.75 12.87 9.41
N ARG A 61 15.11 13.03 8.25
CA ARG A 61 14.24 12.00 7.63
C ARG A 61 15.09 10.92 6.96
N GLU A 62 15.72 10.07 7.78
CA GLU A 62 16.50 8.91 7.35
C GLU A 62 15.58 7.81 6.84
N TYR A 63 15.34 7.78 5.52
CA TYR A 63 14.82 6.59 4.86
C TYR A 63 15.86 5.46 4.99
N LEU A 64 15.48 4.35 5.65
CA LEU A 64 16.42 3.29 5.98
C LEU A 64 16.77 2.45 4.74
N HIS A 65 17.91 2.78 4.14
CA HIS A 65 18.51 2.01 3.06
C HIS A 65 19.23 0.75 3.61
N PRO A 66 19.18 -0.40 2.90
CA PRO A 66 19.97 -1.58 3.22
C PRO A 66 21.50 -1.31 3.28
N MET A 67 22.14 -1.69 4.39
CA MET A 67 23.59 -1.60 4.62
C MET A 67 24.34 -2.86 4.11
N CYS A 68 25.59 -2.74 3.67
CA CYS A 68 26.37 -3.84 3.05
C CYS A 68 27.49 -4.43 3.95
N ASP A 69 27.60 -5.78 4.01
CA ASP A 69 28.77 -6.61 4.40
C ASP A 69 28.56 -8.15 4.16
N LYS A 70 29.20 -8.74 3.10
CA LYS A 70 29.29 -10.17 2.59
C LYS A 70 28.17 -10.89 1.73
N ASP A 71 28.30 -12.16 1.38
CA ASP A 71 27.76 -12.77 0.13
C ASP A 71 26.27 -12.62 -0.31
N CYS A 72 26.09 -12.09 -1.54
CA CYS A 72 24.90 -12.24 -2.38
C CYS A 72 23.63 -11.45 -1.97
N GLY A 73 23.66 -10.11 -2.00
CA GLY A 73 22.45 -9.26 -2.04
C GLY A 73 22.52 -8.18 -3.13
N PHE A 74 21.36 -7.79 -3.69
CA PHE A 74 21.23 -6.69 -4.65
C PHE A 74 20.03 -5.81 -4.25
N GLN A 75 20.17 -4.49 -4.38
CA GLN A 75 19.04 -3.56 -4.35
C GLN A 75 19.08 -2.71 -5.61
N GLU A 76 17.91 -2.54 -6.22
CA GLU A 76 17.66 -1.56 -7.25
C GLU A 76 16.70 -0.51 -6.67
N ALA A 77 17.21 0.70 -6.44
CA ALA A 77 16.40 1.82 -6.00
C ALA A 77 15.95 2.61 -7.23
N TRP A 78 14.67 2.45 -7.61
CA TRP A 78 14.08 3.20 -8.71
C TRP A 78 13.58 4.56 -8.22
N ALA A 79 14.25 5.63 -8.65
CA ALA A 79 13.66 6.95 -8.65
C ALA A 79 12.60 7.05 -9.77
N GLY A 80 11.58 7.89 -9.57
CA GLY A 80 10.70 8.31 -10.65
C GLY A 80 11.47 8.95 -11.82
N PRO A 81 10.85 9.09 -13.00
CA PRO A 81 11.55 9.46 -14.23
C PRO A 81 12.33 10.79 -14.10
N GLY A 82 13.67 10.71 -14.09
CA GLY A 82 14.56 11.88 -14.02
C GLY A 82 16.00 11.67 -13.52
N GLY A 83 16.38 10.47 -13.02
CA GLY A 83 17.71 10.22 -12.44
C GLY A 83 18.80 9.79 -13.43
N LEU A 84 19.91 10.53 -13.50
CA LEU A 84 21.16 10.12 -14.16
C LEU A 84 22.17 9.56 -13.16
N GLY A 85 22.81 8.43 -13.49
CA GLY A 85 24.04 7.97 -12.83
C GLY A 85 23.98 6.54 -12.26
N SER A 86 24.68 5.61 -12.92
CA SER A 86 24.99 4.29 -12.38
C SER A 86 26.52 4.09 -12.45
N PRO A 87 27.20 3.77 -11.33
CA PRO A 87 28.65 3.57 -11.32
C PRO A 87 29.05 2.14 -11.76
N PRO A 88 30.24 1.95 -12.34
CA PRO A 88 30.68 0.66 -12.86
C PRO A 88 31.36 -0.25 -11.81
N SER A 89 30.96 -1.52 -11.81
CA SER A 89 31.72 -2.73 -11.41
C SER A 89 32.57 -2.72 -10.11
N GLY A 90 32.10 -3.48 -9.10
CA GLY A 90 32.99 -4.23 -8.20
C GLY A 90 32.79 -4.04 -6.69
N THR A 91 32.75 -5.17 -5.95
CA THR A 91 32.69 -5.32 -4.46
C THR A 91 31.26 -5.31 -3.85
N TYR A 92 30.92 -6.29 -3.00
CA TYR A 92 29.53 -6.64 -2.60
C TYR A 92 29.35 -7.04 -1.10
N GLY A 93 28.13 -6.90 -0.51
CA GLY A 93 27.86 -7.33 0.89
C GLY A 93 26.41 -7.53 1.47
N TYR A 94 26.24 -8.37 2.52
CA TYR A 94 25.03 -8.83 3.29
C TYR A 94 24.54 -7.75 4.28
N ILE A 95 23.46 -8.02 5.02
CA ILE A 95 22.75 -7.00 5.80
C ILE A 95 22.31 -7.53 7.17
N LYS A 96 22.65 -6.80 8.24
CA LYS A 96 21.89 -6.86 9.51
C LYS A 96 20.64 -6.00 9.35
N LYS A 97 19.48 -6.61 9.16
CA LYS A 97 18.29 -5.95 8.61
C LYS A 97 17.48 -5.13 9.62
N ARG A 98 17.14 -3.90 9.22
CA ARG A 98 15.89 -3.22 9.58
C ARG A 98 15.18 -2.85 8.27
N ILE A 99 13.94 -3.29 8.09
CA ILE A 99 13.08 -2.87 6.97
C ILE A 99 12.02 -1.94 7.55
N CYS A 100 12.23 -0.62 7.49
CA CYS A 100 11.17 0.34 7.80
C CYS A 100 10.43 0.70 6.52
N SER A 101 9.11 0.54 6.54
CA SER A 101 8.22 0.77 5.41
C SER A 101 7.17 1.84 5.72
N ARG A 102 6.63 2.45 4.65
CA ARG A 102 5.56 3.46 4.65
C ARG A 102 4.68 3.43 3.37
N GLY A 103 4.44 2.30 2.70
CA GLY A 103 3.31 2.19 1.76
C GLY A 103 3.56 2.14 0.23
N GLU A 104 2.62 1.47 -0.46
CA GLU A 104 2.53 1.30 -1.92
C GLU A 104 2.12 2.56 -2.72
N VAL A 105 2.04 2.41 -4.06
CA VAL A 105 1.33 3.36 -4.92
C VAL A 105 -0.16 3.22 -4.67
N ILE A 106 -0.73 4.29 -4.13
CA ILE A 106 -2.17 4.49 -3.99
C ILE A 106 -2.77 4.72 -5.39
N ASP A 107 -3.84 4.01 -5.71
CA ASP A 107 -4.61 4.18 -6.95
C ASP A 107 -5.38 5.52 -6.97
N ASP A 108 -5.88 5.93 -8.15
CA ASP A 108 -6.56 7.22 -8.31
C ASP A 108 -7.78 7.35 -7.38
N LEU A 109 -8.55 6.27 -7.20
CA LEU A 109 -9.68 6.25 -6.28
C LEU A 109 -9.19 6.29 -4.84
N GLY A 110 -8.23 5.44 -4.46
CA GLY A 110 -7.62 5.38 -3.13
C GLY A 110 -7.14 6.74 -2.63
N MET A 111 -6.53 7.55 -3.50
CA MET A 111 -6.10 8.93 -3.18
C MET A 111 -7.27 9.86 -2.81
N LEU A 112 -8.44 9.65 -3.41
CA LEU A 112 -9.69 10.37 -3.12
C LEU A 112 -10.45 9.78 -1.92
N LEU A 113 -10.24 8.48 -1.63
CA LEU A 113 -10.79 7.77 -0.48
C LEU A 113 -10.11 8.16 0.85
N LEU A 114 -8.87 8.65 0.81
CA LEU A 114 -8.19 9.10 2.02
C LEU A 114 -9.02 10.21 2.70
N PRO A 115 -9.21 10.14 4.04
CA PRO A 115 -9.82 11.25 4.76
C PRO A 115 -9.00 12.51 4.51
N GLU A 116 -9.68 13.66 4.44
CA GLU A 116 -8.95 14.92 4.38
C GLU A 116 -8.06 15.01 5.60
N ALA A 117 -6.75 14.95 5.35
CA ALA A 117 -5.75 14.98 6.38
C ALA A 117 -5.80 16.38 6.99
N SER A 118 -6.65 16.54 8.02
CA SER A 118 -6.94 17.84 8.62
C SER A 118 -5.60 18.50 8.95
N SER A 119 -5.47 19.79 8.65
CA SER A 119 -4.18 20.50 8.63
C SER A 119 -3.38 20.39 9.94
N ASN A 120 -4.05 20.00 11.02
CA ASN A 120 -3.50 19.87 12.36
C ASN A 120 -3.15 18.42 12.75
N ALA A 121 -3.75 17.41 12.11
CA ALA A 121 -3.40 16.00 12.34
C ALA A 121 -2.18 15.59 11.50
N ALA A 122 -2.18 15.95 10.20
CA ALA A 122 -1.10 15.67 9.25
C ALA A 122 0.24 16.32 9.63
N ALA A 123 0.20 17.44 10.36
CA ALA A 123 1.37 18.22 10.74
C ALA A 123 2.03 17.77 12.06
N ASN A 124 1.38 16.93 12.86
CA ASN A 124 1.83 16.55 14.21
C ASN A 124 1.95 15.04 14.45
N ALA A 125 1.40 14.20 13.56
CA ALA A 125 1.59 12.76 13.60
C ALA A 125 2.71 12.36 12.62
N ASP A 126 3.96 12.29 13.09
CA ASP A 126 5.13 11.99 12.24
C ASP A 126 5.00 10.66 11.46
N ASN A 127 4.24 9.70 12.01
CA ASN A 127 3.92 8.41 11.40
C ASN A 127 2.40 8.13 11.53
N ILE A 128 1.65 8.20 10.41
CA ILE A 128 0.25 7.70 10.33
C ILE A 128 0.24 6.17 10.39
N GLU A 129 1.17 5.55 9.67
CA GLU A 129 1.47 4.12 9.69
C GLU A 129 2.99 3.97 9.87
N GLU A 130 3.42 2.90 10.54
CA GLU A 130 4.82 2.50 10.61
C GLU A 130 4.94 0.99 10.83
N SER A 131 5.65 0.32 9.92
CA SER A 131 5.97 -1.10 9.97
C SER A 131 7.47 -1.36 9.98
N LEU A 132 7.91 -2.29 10.83
CA LEU A 132 9.27 -2.82 10.88
C LEU A 132 9.24 -4.35 10.98
N LEU A 133 9.99 -5.02 10.11
CA LEU A 133 10.24 -6.46 10.17
C LEU A 133 11.76 -6.76 10.13
N THR A 134 12.20 -7.68 11.01
CA THR A 134 13.61 -8.07 11.18
C THR A 134 13.70 -9.57 11.43
N VAL A 135 14.79 -10.19 10.96
CA VAL A 135 15.15 -11.59 11.21
C VAL A 135 16.67 -11.67 11.36
N ASP A 136 17.17 -12.51 12.25
CA ASP A 136 18.62 -12.66 12.45
C ASP A 136 19.22 -13.59 11.38
N ALA A 137 18.59 -14.72 11.12
CA ALA A 137 19.02 -15.69 10.10
C ALA A 137 17.83 -16.35 9.39
N ILE A 138 18.03 -16.68 8.10
CA ILE A 138 17.14 -17.54 7.32
C ILE A 138 17.98 -18.67 6.74
N GLU A 139 17.65 -19.90 7.12
CA GLU A 139 18.41 -21.10 6.77
C GLU A 139 17.56 -22.11 5.99
N PHE A 140 18.12 -22.69 4.93
CA PHE A 140 17.48 -23.71 4.10
C PHE A 140 18.12 -25.07 4.39
N ILE A 141 17.44 -25.91 5.17
CA ILE A 141 18.01 -27.17 5.64
C ILE A 141 17.52 -28.34 4.78
N ASP A 142 18.40 -28.85 3.92
CA ASP A 142 18.07 -29.89 2.93
C ASP A 142 17.65 -31.22 3.57
N GLY A 143 18.33 -31.66 4.63
CA GLY A 143 18.08 -32.95 5.28
C GLY A 143 16.68 -33.07 5.90
N SER A 144 16.13 -31.97 6.41
CA SER A 144 14.77 -31.88 6.95
C SER A 144 13.76 -31.25 6.00
N ARG A 145 14.22 -30.69 4.87
CA ARG A 145 13.44 -29.84 3.94
C ARG A 145 12.69 -28.72 4.65
N THR A 146 13.34 -28.09 5.63
CA THR A 146 12.77 -26.98 6.41
C THR A 146 13.47 -25.67 6.09
N VAL A 147 12.69 -24.60 5.96
CA VAL A 147 13.20 -23.23 6.07
C VAL A 147 13.08 -22.79 7.53
N GLN A 148 14.20 -22.42 8.14
CA GLN A 148 14.20 -21.83 9.48
C GLN A 148 14.31 -20.31 9.39
N LEU A 149 13.47 -19.60 10.15
CA LEU A 149 13.60 -18.16 10.39
C LEU A 149 13.90 -17.98 11.88
N GLN A 150 15.09 -17.48 12.18
CA GLN A 150 15.59 -17.34 13.55
C GLN A 150 15.40 -15.91 14.06
N ASN A 151 14.94 -15.77 15.30
CA ASN A 151 14.77 -14.50 16.02
C ASN A 151 13.91 -13.44 15.29
N LEU A 152 12.93 -13.89 14.49
CA LEU A 152 12.01 -13.00 13.78
C LEU A 152 11.34 -12.03 14.79
N SER A 153 11.46 -10.75 14.52
CA SER A 153 11.01 -9.67 15.39
C SER A 153 10.46 -8.52 14.55
N GLY A 154 9.44 -7.82 15.05
CA GLY A 154 8.83 -6.73 14.30
C GLY A 154 7.79 -5.95 15.08
N TYR A 155 7.32 -4.86 14.48
CA TYR A 155 6.15 -4.13 14.95
C TYR A 155 5.42 -3.51 13.76
N ALA A 156 4.14 -3.25 13.97
CA ALA A 156 3.30 -2.46 13.07
C ALA A 156 2.43 -1.55 13.92
N THR A 157 2.34 -0.28 13.53
CA THR A 157 1.63 0.79 14.24
C THR A 157 0.75 1.54 13.27
N LEU A 158 -0.48 1.85 13.67
CA LEU A 158 -1.45 2.63 12.90
C LEU A 158 -2.11 3.69 13.78
N GLN A 159 -2.16 4.93 13.33
CA GLN A 159 -3.03 5.97 13.88
C GLN A 159 -4.45 5.79 13.33
N LYS A 160 -5.44 5.64 14.22
CA LYS A 160 -6.82 5.32 13.86
C LYS A 160 -7.50 6.43 13.05
N ASN A 161 -8.44 6.05 12.19
CA ASN A 161 -9.30 6.92 11.39
C ASN A 161 -8.57 7.75 10.32
N ASN A 162 -7.39 7.30 9.90
CA ASN A 162 -6.64 7.92 8.80
C ASN A 162 -6.84 7.21 7.45
N GLY A 163 -7.65 6.15 7.41
CA GLY A 163 -7.96 5.40 6.19
C GLY A 163 -6.82 4.54 5.66
N PHE A 164 -5.90 4.14 6.54
CA PHE A 164 -4.78 3.25 6.25
C PHE A 164 -4.88 1.96 7.09
N LYS A 165 -4.07 0.97 6.70
CA LYS A 165 -3.73 -0.21 7.48
C LYS A 165 -2.22 -0.44 7.39
N SER A 166 -1.62 -0.94 8.47
CA SER A 166 -0.26 -1.48 8.43
C SER A 166 -0.32 -2.97 8.15
N GLU A 167 0.63 -3.50 7.39
CA GLU A 167 0.74 -4.93 7.09
C GLU A 167 2.19 -5.40 7.26
N LEU A 168 2.38 -6.55 7.90
CA LEU A 168 3.64 -7.30 7.89
C LEU A 168 3.37 -8.67 7.27
N THR A 169 4.21 -9.10 6.34
CA THR A 169 4.15 -10.48 5.83
C THR A 169 5.49 -11.18 5.87
N VAL A 170 5.43 -12.47 6.20
CA VAL A 170 6.50 -13.45 6.03
C VAL A 170 5.95 -14.53 5.13
N SER A 171 6.40 -14.56 3.87
CA SER A 171 5.93 -15.51 2.87
C SER A 171 7.07 -16.43 2.44
N ILE A 172 6.81 -17.73 2.34
CA ILE A 172 7.65 -18.66 1.58
C ILE A 172 6.90 -19.00 0.31
N TRP A 173 7.53 -18.76 -0.82
CA TRP A 173 6.89 -18.83 -2.13
C TRP A 173 7.79 -19.49 -3.18
N LEU A 174 7.20 -19.79 -4.34
CA LEU A 174 7.86 -20.44 -5.48
C LEU A 174 7.81 -19.49 -6.69
N PRO A 175 8.83 -18.63 -6.90
CA PRO A 175 8.87 -17.70 -8.02
C PRO A 175 8.85 -18.43 -9.37
N THR A 176 8.12 -17.88 -10.34
CA THR A 176 8.01 -18.45 -11.69
C THR A 176 8.95 -17.79 -12.71
N ASP A 177 10.24 -17.68 -12.34
CA ASP A 177 11.27 -17.11 -13.23
C ASP A 177 11.29 -17.79 -14.62
N ASP A 178 11.33 -17.00 -15.69
CA ASP A 178 11.63 -17.50 -17.02
C ASP A 178 13.16 -17.67 -17.17
N GLU A 179 13.66 -18.85 -16.82
CA GLU A 179 15.08 -19.19 -16.93
C GLU A 179 15.61 -19.15 -18.39
N VAL A 180 14.73 -19.29 -19.39
CA VAL A 180 15.11 -19.30 -20.81
C VAL A 180 15.33 -17.87 -21.30
N ASN A 181 14.40 -16.97 -21.00
CA ASN A 181 14.45 -15.56 -21.39
C ASN A 181 15.13 -14.65 -20.35
N GLN A 182 15.57 -15.21 -19.22
CA GLN A 182 16.24 -14.51 -18.10
C GLN A 182 15.35 -13.43 -17.46
N ILE A 183 14.03 -13.66 -17.42
CA ILE A 183 13.06 -12.77 -16.80
C ILE A 183 12.84 -13.23 -15.35
N GLU A 184 13.32 -12.43 -14.39
CA GLU A 184 13.03 -12.64 -12.97
C GLU A 184 11.53 -12.41 -12.71
N ASP A 185 10.90 -13.31 -11.96
CA ASP A 185 9.58 -13.04 -11.40
C ASP A 185 9.72 -12.06 -10.22
N THR A 186 9.01 -10.94 -10.34
CA THR A 186 9.09 -9.79 -9.42
C THR A 186 7.81 -9.57 -8.64
N THR A 187 6.75 -10.26 -9.04
CA THR A 187 5.46 -10.33 -8.38
C THR A 187 5.44 -11.53 -7.44
N MET A 188 4.34 -11.77 -6.73
CA MET A 188 4.16 -13.00 -5.94
C MET A 188 2.68 -13.31 -6.01
N ASP A 189 2.31 -14.18 -6.93
CA ASP A 189 0.92 -14.59 -7.10
C ASP A 189 0.46 -15.42 -5.90
N ALA A 190 -0.82 -15.32 -5.54
CA ALA A 190 -1.40 -16.10 -4.45
C ALA A 190 -1.20 -17.62 -4.62
N ASN A 191 -1.08 -18.06 -5.88
CA ASN A 191 -0.85 -19.45 -6.30
C ASN A 191 0.56 -19.96 -5.90
N GLU A 192 1.53 -19.06 -5.81
CA GLU A 192 2.95 -19.34 -5.58
C GLU A 192 3.30 -19.37 -4.09
N VAL A 193 2.43 -18.81 -3.24
CA VAL A 193 2.60 -18.75 -1.79
C VAL A 193 2.43 -20.14 -1.17
N ILE A 194 3.56 -20.79 -0.89
CA ILE A 194 3.61 -22.09 -0.20
C ILE A 194 3.17 -21.93 1.26
N ARG A 195 3.71 -20.90 1.93
CA ARG A 195 3.47 -20.59 3.34
C ARG A 195 3.43 -19.10 3.60
N GLN A 196 2.58 -18.63 4.51
CA GLN A 196 2.52 -17.22 4.88
C GLN A 196 2.11 -17.02 6.34
N LEU A 197 2.77 -16.09 7.03
CA LEU A 197 2.29 -15.39 8.21
C LEU A 197 2.01 -13.96 7.77
N LYS A 198 0.81 -13.45 8.04
CA LYS A 198 0.39 -12.10 7.70
C LYS A 198 -0.26 -11.46 8.92
N ILE A 199 0.17 -10.24 9.23
CA ILE A 199 -0.26 -9.46 10.39
C ILE A 199 -0.74 -8.12 9.84
N GLN A 200 -2.00 -7.78 10.06
CA GLN A 200 -2.61 -6.53 9.61
C GLN A 200 -3.04 -5.73 10.83
N VAL A 201 -2.69 -4.45 10.87
CA VAL A 201 -3.15 -3.49 11.88
C VAL A 201 -4.11 -2.54 11.20
N THR A 202 -5.33 -2.47 11.72
CA THR A 202 -6.46 -1.71 11.16
C THR A 202 -7.06 -0.81 12.24
N ASP A 203 -7.96 0.11 11.86
CA ASP A 203 -8.71 0.93 12.82
C ASP A 203 -9.48 0.09 13.87
N ASN A 204 -9.84 -1.14 13.51
CA ASN A 204 -10.62 -2.10 14.33
C ASN A 204 -9.75 -3.12 15.09
N GLY A 205 -8.43 -2.90 15.18
CA GLY A 205 -7.51 -3.79 15.89
C GLY A 205 -6.58 -4.58 14.95
N VAL A 206 -6.07 -5.71 15.44
CA VAL A 206 -5.02 -6.51 14.78
C VAL A 206 -5.60 -7.84 14.29
N VAL A 207 -5.38 -8.15 13.02
CA VAL A 207 -5.72 -9.43 12.39
C VAL A 207 -4.44 -10.20 12.08
N ILE A 208 -4.31 -11.41 12.61
CA ILE A 208 -3.18 -12.31 12.32
C ILE A 208 -3.74 -13.53 11.57
N ASN A 209 -3.21 -13.81 10.39
CA ASN A 209 -3.68 -14.87 9.51
C ASN A 209 -2.54 -15.49 8.66
N GLY A 210 -2.91 -16.36 7.73
CA GLY A 210 -1.98 -17.17 6.94
C GLY A 210 -1.72 -18.55 7.58
N ASN A 211 -1.21 -19.48 6.77
CA ASN A 211 -1.04 -20.90 7.16
C ASN A 211 0.24 -21.20 7.98
N LEU A 212 1.02 -20.18 8.33
CA LEU A 212 2.07 -20.25 9.36
C LEU A 212 1.55 -19.87 10.75
N TYR A 213 0.40 -19.19 10.85
CA TYR A 213 -0.18 -18.83 12.13
C TYR A 213 -0.81 -20.04 12.82
N ASN A 214 -0.59 -20.16 14.13
CA ASN A 214 -1.23 -21.12 15.02
C ASN A 214 -1.37 -20.50 16.43
N ALA A 215 -2.14 -21.16 17.31
CA ALA A 215 -2.40 -20.65 18.66
C ALA A 215 -1.13 -20.46 19.50
N ASP A 216 -0.12 -21.32 19.34
CA ASP A 216 1.15 -21.23 20.07
C ASP A 216 1.96 -19.99 19.67
N LEU A 217 1.73 -19.42 18.48
CA LEU A 217 2.35 -18.15 18.10
C LEU A 217 1.72 -16.95 18.79
N GLN A 218 0.48 -17.05 19.29
CA GLN A 218 -0.23 -15.92 19.89
C GLN A 218 0.53 -15.30 21.07
N GLN A 219 1.26 -16.11 21.85
CA GLN A 219 2.04 -15.66 23.00
C GLN A 219 3.21 -14.70 22.66
N PHE A 220 3.65 -14.66 21.39
CA PHE A 220 4.74 -13.78 20.96
C PHE A 220 4.26 -12.36 20.60
N PHE A 221 2.96 -12.15 20.44
CA PHE A 221 2.39 -10.86 20.00
C PHE A 221 1.88 -10.03 21.17
N ILE A 222 2.49 -8.86 21.36
CA ILE A 222 2.01 -7.82 22.26
C ILE A 222 1.15 -6.87 21.43
N ILE A 223 -0.16 -6.90 21.65
CA ILE A 223 -1.13 -5.98 21.04
C ILE A 223 -1.44 -4.88 22.06
N SER A 224 -1.31 -3.63 21.64
CA SER A 224 -1.66 -2.45 22.45
C SER A 224 -2.56 -1.53 21.63
N GLU A 225 -3.70 -1.16 22.20
CA GLU A 225 -4.73 -0.37 21.53
C GLU A 225 -5.18 0.80 22.41
N SER A 226 -5.38 1.95 21.79
CA SER A 226 -5.89 3.17 22.40
C SER A 226 -7.04 3.77 21.56
N ALA A 227 -7.56 4.91 21.99
CA ALA A 227 -8.55 5.67 21.23
C ALA A 227 -8.00 6.21 19.89
N SER A 228 -6.68 6.42 19.78
CA SER A 228 -6.04 7.03 18.61
C SER A 228 -5.07 6.12 17.87
N GLN A 229 -4.68 4.97 18.44
CA GLN A 229 -3.62 4.12 17.88
C GLN A 229 -3.92 2.64 18.09
N VAL A 230 -3.56 1.81 17.12
CA VAL A 230 -3.39 0.36 17.27
C VAL A 230 -1.95 0.01 16.99
N LYS A 231 -1.37 -0.89 17.79
CA LYS A 231 -0.02 -1.40 17.59
C LYS A 231 0.08 -2.88 17.92
N VAL A 232 0.85 -3.59 17.13
CA VAL A 232 1.34 -4.94 17.42
C VAL A 232 2.87 -4.92 17.44
N ALA A 233 3.47 -5.66 18.37
CA ALA A 233 4.91 -5.91 18.41
C ALA A 233 5.18 -7.37 18.80
N PHE A 234 6.28 -7.93 18.32
CA PHE A 234 6.74 -9.27 18.66
C PHE A 234 8.27 -9.37 18.54
N THR A 235 8.88 -10.25 19.33
CA THR A 235 10.33 -10.42 19.37
C THR A 235 10.73 -11.87 19.58
N GLY A 236 11.81 -12.32 18.93
CA GLY A 236 12.42 -13.63 19.18
C GLY A 236 11.60 -14.83 18.68
N LEU A 237 10.69 -14.61 17.72
CA LEU A 237 9.87 -15.67 17.14
C LEU A 237 10.74 -16.56 16.22
N ASN A 238 10.79 -17.86 16.51
CA ASN A 238 11.50 -18.83 15.69
C ASN A 238 10.49 -19.67 14.89
N LEU A 239 10.60 -19.65 13.56
CA LEU A 239 9.69 -20.40 12.66
C LEU A 239 10.46 -21.54 11.99
N ASN A 240 9.92 -22.76 12.11
CA ASN A 240 10.42 -23.95 11.41
C ASN A 240 9.39 -24.37 10.36
N VAL A 241 9.65 -24.08 9.10
CA VAL A 241 8.65 -24.19 8.03
C VAL A 241 8.96 -25.37 7.10
N PRO A 242 8.20 -26.48 7.17
CA PRO A 242 8.42 -27.64 6.31
C PRO A 242 7.93 -27.41 4.89
N ILE A 243 8.74 -27.79 3.90
CA ILE A 243 8.44 -27.64 2.48
C ILE A 243 8.02 -29.00 1.88
N PRO A 244 6.82 -29.09 1.26
CA PRO A 244 6.33 -30.31 0.63
C PRO A 244 7.37 -30.97 -0.29
N ALA A 245 7.43 -32.31 -0.28
CA ALA A 245 8.36 -33.08 -1.10
C ALA A 245 8.16 -32.86 -2.62
N SER A 246 6.95 -32.47 -3.04
CA SER A 246 6.59 -32.16 -4.42
C SER A 246 7.18 -30.83 -4.95
N ILE A 247 7.65 -29.94 -4.08
CA ILE A 247 8.19 -28.64 -4.47
C ILE A 247 9.72 -28.73 -4.57
N PRO A 248 10.36 -28.33 -5.69
CA PRO A 248 11.81 -28.23 -5.78
C PRO A 248 12.36 -27.25 -4.73
N PHE A 249 13.09 -27.77 -3.74
CA PHE A 249 13.58 -26.98 -2.60
C PHE A 249 14.66 -25.96 -3.00
N ASP A 250 15.23 -26.10 -4.19
CA ASP A 250 16.18 -25.14 -4.80
C ASP A 250 15.49 -23.91 -5.39
N ASN A 251 14.19 -23.97 -5.66
CA ASN A 251 13.43 -22.90 -6.30
C ASN A 251 12.64 -22.04 -5.32
N ILE A 252 12.63 -22.35 -4.01
CA ILE A 252 11.86 -21.58 -3.03
C ILE A 252 12.55 -20.26 -2.64
N ALA A 253 11.73 -19.27 -2.31
CA ALA A 253 12.14 -17.97 -1.80
C ALA A 253 11.40 -17.61 -0.51
N VAL A 254 12.03 -16.82 0.35
CA VAL A 254 11.41 -16.18 1.52
C VAL A 254 11.28 -14.69 1.28
N ARG A 255 10.07 -14.15 1.30
CA ARG A 255 9.78 -12.71 1.27
C ARG A 255 9.45 -12.22 2.67
N LEU A 256 10.16 -11.19 3.12
CA LEU A 256 9.77 -10.35 4.25
C LEU A 256 9.25 -9.05 3.69
N SER A 257 8.07 -8.61 4.13
CA SER A 257 7.46 -7.35 3.72
C SER A 257 6.91 -6.63 4.95
N GLY A 258 7.07 -5.30 4.96
CA GLY A 258 6.24 -4.41 5.77
C GLY A 258 5.64 -3.38 4.83
N ASP A 259 4.38 -2.99 5.02
CA ASP A 259 3.75 -1.97 4.18
C ASP A 259 2.59 -1.21 4.82
N GLY A 260 2.41 0.04 4.39
CA GLY A 260 1.32 0.93 4.80
C GLY A 260 0.33 1.15 3.67
N LEU A 261 -0.74 0.37 3.64
CA LEU A 261 -1.72 0.39 2.56
C LEU A 261 -2.90 1.31 2.89
N PRO A 262 -3.47 2.04 1.92
CA PRO A 262 -4.84 2.53 2.03
C PRO A 262 -5.79 1.38 2.36
N ASP A 263 -6.66 1.56 3.34
CA ASP A 263 -7.75 0.61 3.54
C ASP A 263 -8.93 0.97 2.62
N ASN A 264 -8.72 0.81 1.31
CA ASN A 264 -9.72 1.13 0.29
C ASN A 264 -11.09 0.49 0.58
N GLN A 265 -11.13 -0.70 1.18
CA GLN A 265 -12.39 -1.35 1.54
C GLN A 265 -13.11 -0.59 2.66
N THR A 266 -12.43 -0.32 3.78
CA THR A 266 -13.02 0.43 4.92
C THR A 266 -13.32 1.87 4.52
N ASN A 267 -12.49 2.52 3.70
CA ASN A 267 -12.70 3.88 3.23
C ASN A 267 -13.90 3.98 2.27
N MET A 268 -14.05 3.03 1.32
CA MET A 268 -15.25 2.96 0.48
C MET A 268 -16.51 2.72 1.29
N GLN A 269 -16.47 1.84 2.30
CA GLN A 269 -17.61 1.59 3.19
C GLN A 269 -17.98 2.87 3.98
N THR A 270 -16.98 3.55 4.53
CA THR A 270 -17.14 4.79 5.30
C THR A 270 -17.70 5.92 4.44
N MET A 271 -17.11 6.18 3.26
CA MET A 271 -17.63 7.21 2.36
C MET A 271 -19.00 6.83 1.78
N SER A 272 -19.29 5.55 1.54
CA SER A 272 -20.62 5.12 1.11
C SER A 272 -21.66 5.32 2.22
N ALA A 273 -21.31 5.11 3.49
CA ALA A 273 -22.17 5.41 4.63
C ALA A 273 -22.40 6.92 4.77
N ASN A 274 -21.34 7.73 4.68
CA ASN A 274 -21.44 9.20 4.69
C ASN A 274 -22.30 9.73 3.52
N THR A 275 -22.18 9.11 2.34
CA THR A 275 -23.01 9.40 1.16
C THR A 275 -24.48 9.11 1.43
N GLN A 276 -24.79 7.97 2.07
CA GLN A 276 -26.17 7.64 2.41
C GLN A 276 -26.73 8.62 3.45
N LEU A 277 -25.97 8.98 4.48
CA LEU A 277 -26.37 9.96 5.49
C LEU A 277 -26.68 11.33 4.87
N ALA A 278 -25.85 11.82 3.94
CA ALA A 278 -26.11 13.08 3.22
C ALA A 278 -27.41 13.02 2.37
N ILE A 279 -27.74 11.86 1.81
CA ILE A 279 -28.99 11.66 1.06
C ILE A 279 -30.20 11.61 2.00
N ASP A 280 -30.09 10.89 3.12
CA ASP A 280 -31.17 10.73 4.10
C ASP A 280 -31.52 12.06 4.79
N ASN A 281 -30.51 12.89 5.08
CA ASN A 281 -30.64 14.27 5.54
C ASN A 281 -31.22 15.22 4.47
N LYS A 282 -31.23 14.82 3.20
CA LYS A 282 -31.58 15.63 2.01
C LYS A 282 -30.59 16.78 1.74
N ASP A 283 -29.37 16.64 2.22
CA ASP A 283 -28.22 17.51 1.90
C ASP A 283 -27.85 17.40 0.41
N VAL A 284 -28.04 16.22 -0.18
CA VAL A 284 -27.77 15.94 -1.59
C VAL A 284 -28.82 15.01 -2.21
N VAL A 285 -29.08 15.19 -3.50
CA VAL A 285 -29.67 14.17 -4.36
C VAL A 285 -28.53 13.52 -5.12
N PHE A 286 -28.39 12.20 -5.02
CA PHE A 286 -27.45 11.42 -5.82
C PHE A 286 -28.11 10.10 -6.18
N ASN A 287 -28.52 9.95 -7.44
CA ASN A 287 -29.11 8.73 -7.99
C ASN A 287 -28.32 8.26 -9.21
N ALA A 288 -28.28 6.94 -9.42
CA ALA A 288 -27.57 6.31 -10.52
C ALA A 288 -28.46 5.19 -11.09
N TYR A 289 -28.90 5.32 -12.35
CA TYR A 289 -29.88 4.42 -12.95
C TYR A 289 -29.73 4.26 -14.48
N PRO A 290 -30.10 3.10 -15.05
CA PRO A 290 -30.44 1.86 -14.34
C PRO A 290 -29.22 1.28 -13.59
N ASN A 291 -29.46 0.46 -12.56
CA ASN A 291 -28.43 -0.25 -11.82
C ASN A 291 -28.98 -1.64 -11.41
N PRO A 292 -28.54 -2.75 -12.03
CA PRO A 292 -27.50 -2.83 -13.06
C PRO A 292 -27.81 -2.04 -14.34
N THR A 293 -26.77 -1.61 -15.04
CA THR A 293 -26.85 -1.06 -16.40
C THR A 293 -26.25 -2.03 -17.41
N SER A 294 -26.64 -1.90 -18.68
CA SER A 294 -25.91 -2.50 -19.79
C SER A 294 -24.84 -1.54 -20.32
N ASN A 295 -25.24 -0.47 -21.00
CA ASN A 295 -24.30 0.43 -21.69
C ASN A 295 -24.45 1.92 -21.35
N GLN A 296 -25.54 2.35 -20.70
CA GLN A 296 -25.77 3.77 -20.41
C GLN A 296 -26.19 3.96 -18.96
N LEU A 297 -25.51 4.86 -18.28
CA LEU A 297 -25.71 5.16 -16.87
C LEU A 297 -26.07 6.62 -16.70
N ASN A 298 -27.27 6.89 -16.20
CA ASN A 298 -27.69 8.25 -15.84
C ASN A 298 -27.38 8.51 -14.38
N ILE A 299 -26.77 9.66 -14.11
CA ILE A 299 -26.35 10.12 -12.79
C ILE A 299 -27.11 11.42 -12.53
N GLU A 300 -28.11 11.36 -11.66
CA GLU A 300 -28.88 12.50 -11.22
C GLU A 300 -28.23 13.07 -9.96
N PHE A 301 -27.81 14.33 -10.01
CA PHE A 301 -27.13 15.00 -8.89
C PHE A 301 -27.71 16.39 -8.60
N SER A 302 -27.76 16.73 -7.31
CA SER A 302 -28.01 18.08 -6.79
C SER A 302 -27.42 18.21 -5.39
N ASN A 303 -26.86 19.37 -5.04
CA ASN A 303 -26.39 19.69 -3.69
C ASN A 303 -27.25 20.82 -3.11
N SER A 304 -27.92 20.58 -1.98
CA SER A 304 -28.82 21.53 -1.33
C SER A 304 -28.14 22.36 -0.23
N ASN A 305 -26.91 22.01 0.14
CA ASN A 305 -26.10 22.73 1.12
C ASN A 305 -25.21 23.78 0.44
N GLU A 306 -24.52 23.41 -0.63
CA GLU A 306 -23.55 24.27 -1.31
C GLU A 306 -23.68 24.22 -2.84
N GLY A 307 -23.05 25.20 -3.49
CA GLY A 307 -22.82 25.22 -4.93
C GLY A 307 -21.40 25.70 -5.21
N GLY A 308 -20.97 25.61 -6.46
CA GLY A 308 -19.62 25.90 -6.91
C GLY A 308 -19.00 24.70 -7.59
N LYS A 309 -17.68 24.55 -7.44
CA LYS A 309 -16.90 23.57 -8.19
C LYS A 309 -17.35 22.14 -7.87
N THR A 310 -17.73 21.41 -8.91
CA THR A 310 -18.15 20.01 -8.86
C THR A 310 -17.34 19.17 -9.84
N SER A 311 -16.85 18.02 -9.39
CA SER A 311 -16.25 16.96 -10.20
C SER A 311 -17.07 15.68 -10.07
N ILE A 312 -17.39 15.04 -11.19
CA ILE A 312 -18.04 13.72 -11.25
C ILE A 312 -17.15 12.80 -12.08
N MET A 313 -16.69 11.72 -11.47
CA MET A 313 -15.69 10.81 -12.03
C MET A 313 -16.16 9.36 -11.90
N LEU A 314 -15.75 8.50 -12.83
CA LEU A 314 -16.02 7.08 -12.83
C LEU A 314 -14.74 6.27 -12.68
N PHE A 315 -14.77 5.26 -11.82
CA PHE A 315 -13.64 4.35 -11.53
C PHE A 315 -14.07 2.89 -11.69
N ASP A 316 -13.13 2.02 -12.02
CA ASP A 316 -13.33 0.57 -12.02
C ASP A 316 -13.01 -0.10 -10.67
N VAL A 317 -13.14 -1.43 -10.58
CA VAL A 317 -12.84 -2.20 -9.36
C VAL A 317 -11.37 -2.17 -8.92
N THR A 318 -10.45 -1.75 -9.80
CA THR A 318 -9.02 -1.58 -9.48
C THR A 318 -8.70 -0.17 -9.00
N GLY A 319 -9.71 0.71 -8.92
CA GLY A 319 -9.54 2.10 -8.52
C GLY A 319 -8.93 3.01 -9.60
N ARG A 320 -8.73 2.48 -10.81
CA ARG A 320 -8.29 3.26 -11.98
C ARG A 320 -9.43 4.15 -12.47
N LYS A 321 -9.12 5.43 -12.75
CA LYS A 321 -10.10 6.34 -13.36
C LYS A 321 -10.42 5.95 -14.80
N ILE A 322 -11.71 5.80 -15.10
CA ILE A 322 -12.26 5.43 -16.40
C ILE A 322 -12.67 6.65 -17.22
N GLN A 323 -13.37 7.60 -16.60
CA GLN A 323 -13.92 8.78 -17.27
C GLN A 323 -14.14 9.94 -16.29
N ASP A 324 -13.81 11.16 -16.72
CA ASP A 324 -14.36 12.40 -16.14
C ASP A 324 -15.73 12.67 -16.79
N ILE A 325 -16.81 12.59 -16.02
CA ILE A 325 -18.19 12.75 -16.50
C ILE A 325 -18.62 14.22 -16.49
N PHE A 326 -18.23 14.95 -15.46
CA PHE A 326 -18.46 16.40 -15.34
C PHE A 326 -17.32 17.05 -14.55
N ASN A 327 -16.90 18.24 -14.97
CA ASN A 327 -15.93 19.06 -14.24
C ASN A 327 -16.22 20.54 -14.52
N GLY A 328 -16.96 21.18 -13.61
CA GLY A 328 -17.53 22.52 -13.83
C GLY A 328 -18.14 23.07 -12.55
N ASP A 329 -18.89 24.16 -12.66
CA ASP A 329 -19.64 24.72 -11.54
C ASP A 329 -21.13 24.34 -11.62
N LEU A 330 -21.72 24.02 -10.47
CA LEU A 330 -23.16 23.82 -10.29
C LEU A 330 -23.69 24.85 -9.29
N ALA A 331 -24.85 25.43 -9.56
CA ALA A 331 -25.50 26.30 -8.60
C ALA A 331 -26.08 25.48 -7.42
N LYS A 332 -26.24 26.13 -6.26
CA LYS A 332 -26.89 25.53 -5.10
C LYS A 332 -28.34 25.13 -5.44
N ASN A 333 -28.76 23.92 -5.06
CA ASN A 333 -30.01 23.26 -5.47
C ASN A 333 -30.16 23.03 -6.98
N GLU A 334 -29.11 23.20 -7.80
CA GLU A 334 -29.20 22.88 -9.22
C GLU A 334 -29.25 21.37 -9.40
N LYS A 335 -30.37 20.88 -9.95
CA LYS A 335 -30.55 19.47 -10.28
C LYS A 335 -30.16 19.23 -11.74
N ARG A 336 -29.14 18.40 -11.96
CA ARG A 336 -28.72 17.95 -13.31
C ARG A 336 -28.75 16.42 -13.42
N ILE A 337 -28.88 15.95 -14.66
CA ILE A 337 -28.70 14.54 -15.02
C ILE A 337 -27.52 14.49 -16.00
N PHE A 338 -26.54 13.66 -15.68
CA PHE A 338 -25.37 13.38 -16.51
C PHE A 338 -25.48 11.95 -17.04
N THR A 339 -24.96 11.67 -18.24
CA THR A 339 -24.98 10.33 -18.83
C THR A 339 -23.57 9.87 -19.12
N ALA A 340 -23.22 8.67 -18.68
CA ALA A 340 -21.98 7.97 -19.03
C ALA A 340 -22.28 6.81 -19.99
N ASP A 341 -21.47 6.67 -21.03
CA ASP A 341 -21.49 5.55 -21.96
C ASP A 341 -20.44 4.53 -21.53
N LEU A 342 -20.90 3.34 -21.16
CA LEU A 342 -20.05 2.24 -20.69
C LEU A 342 -19.83 1.15 -21.74
N SER A 343 -20.34 1.33 -22.97
CA SER A 343 -20.36 0.30 -24.04
C SER A 343 -19.00 -0.30 -24.41
N ARG A 344 -17.90 0.37 -24.05
CA ARG A 344 -16.52 -0.04 -24.35
C ARG A 344 -15.78 -0.68 -23.18
N TYR A 345 -16.40 -0.80 -22.01
CA TYR A 345 -15.76 -1.32 -20.80
C TYR A 345 -16.36 -2.68 -20.38
N PRO A 346 -15.63 -3.52 -19.61
CA PRO A 346 -16.08 -4.87 -19.24
C PRO A 346 -17.34 -4.91 -18.36
N ASP A 347 -17.96 -6.07 -18.24
CA ASP A 347 -19.08 -6.30 -17.31
C ASP A 347 -18.52 -6.52 -15.91
N GLN A 348 -18.67 -5.50 -15.05
CA GLN A 348 -18.07 -5.46 -13.71
C GLN A 348 -18.74 -4.40 -12.82
N THR A 349 -18.25 -4.26 -11.59
CA THR A 349 -18.60 -3.14 -10.71
C THR A 349 -17.84 -1.86 -11.11
N TYR A 350 -18.51 -0.72 -10.97
CA TYR A 350 -17.94 0.62 -11.11
C TYR A 350 -18.27 1.46 -9.88
N PHE A 351 -17.47 2.51 -9.66
CA PHE A 351 -17.71 3.52 -8.63
C PHE A 351 -17.85 4.89 -9.27
N ILE A 352 -18.98 5.55 -9.02
CA ILE A 352 -19.15 6.99 -9.28
C ILE A 352 -18.63 7.71 -8.04
N TYR A 353 -17.70 8.63 -8.22
CA TYR A 353 -17.26 9.57 -7.19
C TYR A 353 -17.75 10.98 -7.57
N ILE A 354 -18.25 11.72 -6.58
CA ILE A 354 -18.63 13.13 -6.72
C ILE A 354 -17.94 13.94 -5.63
N GLU A 355 -17.29 15.03 -6.03
CA GLU A 355 -16.78 16.05 -5.12
C GLU A 355 -17.45 17.38 -5.45
N SER A 356 -18.10 18.00 -4.47
CA SER A 356 -18.86 19.25 -4.64
C SER A 356 -18.88 20.03 -3.34
N GLY A 357 -18.29 21.24 -3.31
CA GLY A 357 -18.24 22.06 -2.09
C GLY A 357 -17.58 21.34 -0.90
N GLY A 358 -16.40 20.76 -1.12
CA GLY A 358 -15.68 19.92 -0.13
C GLY A 358 -16.37 18.60 0.23
N THR A 359 -17.64 18.39 -0.13
CA THR A 359 -18.36 17.16 0.14
C THR A 359 -17.96 16.09 -0.86
N LYS A 360 -17.43 14.96 -0.36
CA LYS A 360 -17.03 13.79 -1.15
C LYS A 360 -18.07 12.68 -0.99
N LEU A 361 -18.54 12.15 -2.11
CA LEU A 361 -19.59 11.14 -2.19
C LEU A 361 -19.16 10.00 -3.11
N ILE A 362 -19.60 8.78 -2.81
CA ILE A 362 -19.34 7.60 -3.66
C ILE A 362 -20.60 6.74 -3.81
N ARG A 363 -20.78 6.15 -5.00
CA ARG A 363 -21.83 5.17 -5.26
C ARG A 363 -21.34 4.03 -6.13
N LYS A 364 -21.60 2.80 -5.67
CA LYS A 364 -21.38 1.56 -6.43
C LYS A 364 -22.48 1.37 -7.49
N VAL A 365 -22.07 0.99 -8.71
CA VAL A 365 -22.95 0.60 -9.82
C VAL A 365 -22.45 -0.71 -10.43
N MET A 366 -23.35 -1.52 -10.99
CA MET A 366 -23.02 -2.78 -11.67
C MET A 366 -23.31 -2.66 -13.17
N LYS A 367 -22.39 -3.17 -14.01
CA LYS A 367 -22.58 -3.36 -15.45
C LYS A 367 -22.73 -4.86 -15.74
N ASN A 368 -23.70 -5.21 -16.59
CA ASN A 368 -24.09 -6.56 -17.00
C ASN A 368 -24.11 -6.72 -18.52
#